data_AF-A0A9P0JX00-F1
#
_entry.id   AF-A0A9P0JX00-F1
#
_cell.length_a   1.000
_cell.length_b   1.000
_cell.length_c   1.000
_cell.angle_alpha   90.00
_cell.angle_beta   90.00
_cell.angle_gamma   90.00
#
_symmetry.space_group_name_H-M   'P 1'
#
loop_
_entity.id
_entity.type
_entity.pdbx_description
1 polymer ?
#
loop_
_entity_poly.entity_id
_entity_poly.type
_entity_poly.pdbx_seq_one_letter_code
_entity_poly.pdbx_strand_id
1 'polypeptide(L)'
;MKRPLFTYQLKEDKLDQRVIRGLTREMSTEDIREDLVSQGIADAEVQQIKTRNTKQPLPLFLVNSRMAEKLQEIQRLAMLTVSFEKKKRSTEPSQCYRC
;
A
#
# COMPACT_ATOMS: atom_id res chain seq x y z
N MET A 1 -5.85 -23.32 10.32
CA MET A 1 -4.62 -22.58 9.93
C MET A 1 -4.17 -21.73 11.12
N LYS A 2 -2.99 -22.00 11.70
CA LYS A 2 -2.44 -21.20 12.81
C LYS A 2 -1.95 -19.86 12.25
N ARG A 3 -2.46 -18.73 12.75
CA ARG A 3 -1.91 -17.39 12.43
C ARG A 3 -0.55 -17.24 13.12
N PRO A 4 0.48 -16.70 12.46
CA PRO A 4 1.80 -16.58 13.03
C PRO A 4 1.80 -15.65 14.25
N LEU A 5 2.68 -15.95 15.20
CA LEU A 5 2.92 -15.16 16.41
C LEU A 5 3.37 -13.74 16.00
N PHE A 6 2.88 -12.72 16.69
CA PHE A 6 3.40 -11.35 16.56
C PHE A 6 4.82 -11.29 17.13
N THR A 7 5.80 -11.74 16.36
CA THR A 7 7.21 -11.48 16.65
C THR A 7 7.46 -9.98 16.46
N TYR A 8 8.17 -9.38 17.41
CA TYR A 8 8.53 -7.97 17.36
C TYR A 8 9.33 -7.70 16.07
N GLN A 9 8.74 -6.97 15.12
CA GLN A 9 9.46 -6.47 13.95
C GLN A 9 10.24 -5.22 14.36
N LEU A 10 11.53 -5.17 14.02
CA LEU A 10 12.34 -3.97 14.18
C LEU A 10 11.71 -2.83 13.36
N LYS A 11 11.82 -1.60 13.86
CA LYS A 11 11.23 -0.42 13.19
C LYS A 11 11.76 -0.26 11.76
N GLU A 12 13.01 -0.64 11.54
CA GLU A 12 13.72 -0.58 10.24
C GLU A 12 13.18 -1.61 9.24
N ASP A 13 12.67 -2.75 9.72
CA ASP A 13 12.05 -3.77 8.86
C ASP A 13 10.60 -3.47 8.52
N LYS A 14 10.02 -2.44 9.15
CA LYS A 14 8.62 -2.10 8.97
C LYS A 14 8.43 -1.35 7.66
N LEU A 15 7.80 -2.02 6.70
CA LEU A 15 7.38 -1.39 5.45
C LEU A 15 6.39 -0.25 5.73
N ASP A 16 6.60 0.87 5.06
CA ASP A 16 5.66 1.98 5.07
C ASP A 16 4.52 1.69 4.10
N GLN A 17 3.30 1.67 4.64
CA GLN A 17 2.08 1.41 3.87
C GLN A 17 1.40 2.71 3.50
N ARG A 18 1.29 2.97 2.20
CA ARG A 18 0.61 4.15 1.66
C ARG A 18 -0.47 3.78 0.66
N VAL A 19 -1.48 4.62 0.56
CA VAL A 19 -2.58 4.48 -0.40
C VAL A 19 -2.37 5.51 -1.50
N ILE A 20 -2.28 5.04 -2.75
CA ILE A 20 -2.31 5.87 -3.94
C ILE A 20 -3.76 6.20 -4.28
N ARG A 21 -4.02 7.48 -4.50
CA ARG A 21 -5.26 8.01 -5.08
C ARG A 21 -4.97 8.70 -6.42
N GLY A 22 -6.01 8.84 -7.24
CA GLY A 22 -5.92 9.51 -8.55
C GLY A 22 -5.73 8.56 -9.74
N LEU A 23 -5.67 7.25 -9.49
CA LEU A 23 -5.60 6.22 -10.52
C LEU A 23 -6.98 5.62 -10.83
N THR A 24 -7.16 5.08 -12.03
CA THR A 24 -8.41 4.40 -12.42
C THR A 24 -8.44 2.96 -11.91
N ARG A 25 -9.64 2.39 -11.79
CA ARG A 25 -9.84 1.00 -11.32
C ARG A 25 -9.34 -0.07 -12.31
N GLU A 26 -9.12 0.30 -13.57
CA GLU A 26 -8.78 -0.61 -14.67
C GLU A 26 -7.26 -0.69 -14.89
N MET A 27 -6.50 0.14 -14.18
CA MET A 27 -5.04 0.13 -14.20
C MET A 27 -4.49 -1.18 -13.63
N SER A 28 -3.48 -1.73 -14.31
CA SER A 28 -2.78 -2.92 -13.83
C SER A 28 -1.84 -2.55 -12.68
N THR A 29 -1.72 -3.45 -11.70
CA THR A 29 -0.77 -3.27 -10.60
C THR A 29 0.68 -3.41 -11.05
N GLU A 30 0.91 -4.11 -12.17
CA GLU A 30 2.24 -4.34 -12.75
C GLU A 30 2.77 -3.05 -13.38
N ASP A 31 1.97 -2.37 -14.20
CA ASP A 31 2.37 -1.08 -14.82
C ASP A 31 2.70 -0.03 -13.74
N ILE A 32 1.88 0.05 -12.69
CA ILE A 32 2.11 0.97 -11.57
C ILE A 32 3.43 0.63 -10.86
N ARG A 33 3.73 -0.66 -10.71
CA ARG A 33 4.97 -1.12 -10.08
C ARG A 33 6.18 -0.78 -10.93
N GLU A 34 6.12 -1.02 -12.24
CA GLU A 34 7.20 -0.70 -13.17
C GLU A 34 7.49 0.81 -13.19
N ASP A 35 6.44 1.64 -13.19
CA ASP A 35 6.59 3.10 -13.13
C ASP A 35 7.26 3.53 -11.80
N LEU A 36 6.84 2.98 -10.66
CA LEU A 36 7.48 3.23 -9.36
C LEU A 36 8.96 2.80 -9.33
N VAL A 37 9.29 1.67 -9.96
CA VAL A 37 10.68 1.19 -10.08
C VAL A 37 11.49 2.15 -10.95
N SER A 38 10.93 2.64 -12.06
CA SER A 38 11.59 3.60 -12.95
C SER A 38 11.88 4.94 -12.25
N GLN A 39 11.05 5.30 -11.26
CA GLN A 39 11.21 6.49 -10.43
C GLN A 39 12.13 6.25 -9.21
N GLY A 40 12.78 5.07 -9.13
CA GLY A 40 13.82 4.78 -8.14
C GLY A 40 13.32 4.15 -6.84
N ILE A 41 12.14 3.52 -6.86
CA ILE A 41 11.56 2.74 -5.75
C ILE A 41 11.56 1.25 -6.14
N ALA A 42 12.72 0.61 -6.02
CA ALA A 42 12.92 -0.77 -6.47
C ALA A 42 12.15 -1.82 -5.65
N ASP A 43 11.81 -1.51 -4.40
CA ASP A 43 11.17 -2.42 -3.44
C ASP A 43 9.64 -2.26 -3.36
N ALA A 44 9.03 -1.55 -4.31
CA ALA A 44 7.59 -1.29 -4.30
C ALA A 44 6.78 -2.59 -4.52
N GLU A 45 5.94 -2.91 -3.53
CA GLU A 45 4.87 -3.89 -3.67
C GLU A 45 3.53 -3.15 -3.80
N VAL A 46 2.81 -3.39 -4.90
CA VAL A 46 1.54 -2.71 -5.20
C VAL A 46 0.38 -3.70 -5.18
N GLN A 47 -0.70 -3.35 -4.48
CA GLN A 47 -1.91 -4.16 -4.39
C GLN A 47 -3.15 -3.29 -4.58
N GLN A 48 -4.06 -3.68 -5.47
CA GLN A 48 -5.33 -2.96 -5.63
C GLN A 48 -6.28 -3.26 -4.47
N ILE A 49 -6.82 -2.21 -3.85
CA ILE A 49 -7.79 -2.33 -2.77
C ILE A 49 -9.13 -2.78 -3.37
N LYS A 50 -9.78 -3.74 -2.71
CA LYS A 50 -11.08 -4.27 -3.09
C LYS A 50 -12.12 -3.96 -2.02
N THR A 51 -13.36 -3.77 -2.42
CA THR A 51 -14.48 -3.68 -1.48
C THR A 51 -14.57 -4.95 -0.64
N ARG A 52 -14.87 -4.81 0.66
CA ARG A 52 -14.92 -5.96 1.58
C ARG A 52 -16.00 -6.98 1.19
N ASN A 53 -17.18 -6.49 0.81
CA ASN A 53 -18.35 -7.33 0.59
C ASN A 53 -18.40 -7.88 -0.85
N THR A 54 -18.28 -7.00 -1.85
CA THR A 54 -18.42 -7.38 -3.26
C THR A 54 -17.11 -7.81 -3.92
N LYS A 55 -15.96 -7.61 -3.25
CA LYS A 55 -14.60 -7.87 -3.77
C LYS A 55 -14.32 -7.13 -5.10
N GLN A 56 -15.07 -6.09 -5.39
CA GLN A 56 -14.89 -5.27 -6.57
C GLN A 56 -13.67 -4.36 -6.41
N PRO A 57 -12.88 -4.16 -7.48
CA PRO A 57 -11.71 -3.30 -7.45
C PRO A 57 -12.11 -1.84 -7.22
N LEU A 58 -11.41 -1.18 -6.30
CA LEU A 58 -11.52 0.26 -6.07
C LEU A 58 -10.41 0.99 -6.85
N PRO A 59 -10.60 2.27 -7.19
CA PRO A 59 -9.57 3.16 -7.72
C PRO A 59 -8.57 3.58 -6.63
N LEU A 60 -8.14 2.63 -5.81
CA LEU A 60 -7.24 2.81 -4.68
C LEU A 60 -6.21 1.68 -4.69
N PHE A 61 -4.94 2.04 -4.57
CA PHE A 61 -3.84 1.08 -4.60
C PHE A 61 -3.03 1.22 -3.33
N LEU A 62 -2.75 0.11 -2.66
CA LEU A 62 -1.86 0.04 -1.53
C LEU A 62 -0.44 -0.19 -2.03
N VAL A 63 0.50 0.62 -1.57
CA VAL A 63 1.94 0.46 -1.81
C VAL A 63 2.64 0.20 -0.49
N ASN A 64 3.45 -0.85 -0.47
CA ASN A 64 4.40 -1.13 0.59
C ASN A 64 5.81 -0.87 0.05
N SER A 65 6.60 -0.05 0.74
CA SER A 65 8.02 0.16 0.46
C SER A 65 8.72 0.65 1.72
N ARG A 66 10.03 0.48 1.80
CA ARG A 66 10.90 1.06 2.83
C ARG A 66 11.19 2.55 2.56
N MET A 67 11.00 3.01 1.33
CA MET A 67 11.36 4.36 0.87
C MET A 67 10.18 5.34 0.99
N ALA A 68 9.69 5.58 2.20
CA ALA A 68 8.51 6.41 2.44
C ALA A 68 8.64 7.85 1.92
N GLU A 69 9.81 8.46 2.06
CA GLU A 69 10.06 9.86 1.68
C GLU A 69 9.91 10.03 0.17
N LYS A 70 10.55 9.15 -0.62
CA LYS A 70 10.44 9.15 -2.08
C LYS A 70 9.01 8.97 -2.57
N LEU A 71 8.22 8.10 -1.94
CA LEU A 71 6.80 7.93 -2.29
C LEU A 71 6.00 9.23 -2.15
N GLN A 72 6.42 10.16 -1.29
CA GLN A 72 5.74 11.44 -1.08
C GLN A 72 6.08 12.49 -2.14
N GLU A 73 7.24 12.34 -2.78
CA GLU A 73 7.74 13.25 -3.82
C GLU A 73 7.10 12.95 -5.18
N ILE A 74 6.61 11.72 -5.40
CA ILE A 74 5.95 11.32 -6.63
C ILE A 74 4.59 12.02 -6.75
N GLN A 75 4.46 12.85 -7.78
CA GLN A 75 3.22 13.56 -8.10
C GLN A 75 2.47 12.93 -9.28
N ARG A 76 3.15 12.12 -10.10
CA ARG A 76 2.59 11.54 -11.32
C ARG A 76 2.95 10.07 -11.47
N LEU A 77 1.96 9.28 -11.86
CA LEU A 77 2.10 7.88 -12.27
C LEU A 77 1.27 7.65 -13.52
N ALA A 78 1.81 6.98 -14.54
CA ALA A 78 1.15 6.70 -15.81
C ALA A 78 0.46 7.95 -16.42
N MET A 79 1.14 9.10 -16.39
CA MET A 79 0.65 10.43 -16.80
C MET A 79 -0.53 11.00 -16.00
N LEU A 80 -1.01 10.31 -14.97
CA LEU A 80 -2.06 10.77 -14.06
C LEU A 80 -1.45 11.46 -12.84
N THR A 81 -2.11 12.51 -12.37
CA THR A 81 -1.75 13.15 -11.09
C THR A 81 -2.23 12.28 -9.94
N VAL A 82 -1.30 11.92 -9.05
CA VAL A 82 -1.56 11.03 -7.93
C VAL A 82 -1.24 11.67 -6.59
N SER A 83 -1.84 11.14 -5.53
CA SER A 83 -1.49 11.50 -4.15
C SER A 83 -1.29 10.25 -3.30
N PHE A 84 -0.27 10.31 -2.44
CA PHE A 84 0.07 9.24 -1.51
C PHE A 84 -0.39 9.60 -0.10
N GLU A 85 -1.36 8.87 0.42
CA GLU A 85 -1.84 9.04 1.78
C GLU A 85 -1.29 7.94 2.70
N LYS A 86 -0.96 8.28 3.94
CA LYS A 86 -0.61 7.27 4.96
C LYS A 86 -1.84 6.43 5.29
N LYS A 87 -1.66 5.11 5.31
CA LYS A 87 -2.72 4.21 5.78
C LYS A 87 -3.00 4.50 7.27
N LYS A 88 -4.24 4.91 7.57
CA LYS A 88 -4.67 5.13 8.95
C LYS A 88 -4.58 3.81 9.72
N ARG A 89 -3.99 3.86 10.92
CA ARG A 89 -4.02 2.73 11.84
C ARG A 89 -5.47 2.51 12.28
N SER A 90 -5.86 1.25 12.45
CA SER A 90 -7.15 0.96 13.08
C SER A 90 -7.11 1.51 14.50
N THR A 91 -8.14 2.29 14.87
CA THR A 91 -8.32 2.79 16.23
C THR A 91 -8.92 1.71 17.13
N GLU A 92 -9.53 0.67 16.54
CA GLU A 92 -10.07 -0.45 17.31
C GLU A 92 -8.92 -1.24 17.95
N PRO A 93 -8.97 -1.51 19.27
CA PRO A 93 -7.99 -2.38 19.90
C PRO A 93 -8.05 -3.74 19.21
N SER A 94 -6.88 -4.30 18.90
CA SER A 94 -6.80 -5.66 18.36
C SER A 94 -7.46 -6.60 19.37
N GLN A 95 -8.60 -7.19 19.00
CA GLN A 95 -9.35 -8.07 19.89
C GLN A 95 -8.42 -9.20 20.35
N CYS A 96 -8.18 -9.25 21.66
CA CYS A 96 -7.45 -10.34 22.29
C CYS A 96 -8.31 -11.60 22.15
N TYR A 97 -7.84 -12.59 21.40
CA TYR A 97 -8.49 -13.90 21.29
C TYR A 97 -8.16 -14.85 22.47
N ARG A 98 -7.74 -14.32 23.63
CA ARG A 98 -7.47 -15.09 24.86
C ARG A 98 -8.56 -14.88 25.92
N CYS A 99 -9.81 -14.86 25.50
CA CYS A 99 -10.96 -14.87 26.40
C CYS A 99 -11.73 -16.16 26.16
#